data_AF-A0AB36DLZ5-F1
#
_entry.id   AF-A0AB36DLZ5-F1
#
_cell.length_a   1.000
_cell.length_b   1.000
_cell.length_c   1.000
_cell.angle_alpha   90.00
_cell.angle_beta   90.00
_cell.angle_gamma   90.00
#
_symmetry.space_group_name_H-M   'P 1'
#
loop_
_entity.id
_entity.type
_entity.pdbx_description
1 polymer ?
#
loop_
_entity_poly.entity_id
_entity_poly.type
_entity_poly.pdbx_seq_one_letter_code
_entity_poly.pdbx_strand_id
1 'polypeptide(L)'
;MFKLALALGKTVGELERTMTAHEFAQWRAYDRLDPFGGYRQDIQTAHLLYAKLGNDDNNISDFLPIDPNPMTDKMREAYEATKAEQALQKQSEALMCMFDRLEKA
;
A
#
# COMPACT_ATOMS: atom_id res chain seq x y z
N MET A 1 3.52 -8.69 16.07
CA MET A 1 3.86 -9.85 16.94
C MET A 1 3.00 -11.07 16.60
N PHE A 2 1.66 -10.96 16.61
CA PHE A 2 0.76 -12.08 16.27
C PHE A 2 1.03 -12.75 14.91
N LYS A 3 1.10 -11.95 13.83
CA LYS A 3 1.38 -12.46 12.47
C LYS A 3 2.74 -13.18 12.38
N LEU A 4 3.75 -12.63 13.03
CA LEU A 4 5.09 -13.21 13.09
C LEU A 4 5.11 -14.53 13.88
N ALA A 5 4.42 -14.58 15.03
CA ALA A 5 4.29 -15.80 15.82
C ALA A 5 3.64 -16.92 15.00
N LEU A 6 2.55 -16.60 14.30
CA LEU A 6 1.88 -17.53 13.39
C LEU A 6 2.80 -18.01 12.26
N ALA A 7 3.52 -17.09 11.61
CA ALA A 7 4.46 -17.42 10.53
C ALA A 7 5.62 -18.32 10.98
N LEU A 8 6.07 -18.17 12.23
CA LEU A 8 7.14 -18.99 12.84
C LEU A 8 6.61 -20.26 13.51
N GLY A 9 5.30 -20.52 13.50
CA GLY A 9 4.68 -21.68 14.15
C GLY A 9 4.85 -21.68 15.67
N LYS A 10 4.97 -20.50 16.28
CA LYS A 10 5.16 -20.30 17.73
C LYS A 10 3.95 -19.62 18.34
N THR A 11 3.71 -19.88 19.62
CA THR A 11 2.77 -19.05 20.39
C THR A 11 3.36 -17.67 20.65
N VAL A 12 2.51 -16.67 20.92
CA VAL A 12 2.96 -15.31 21.24
C VAL A 12 3.84 -15.30 22.49
N GLY A 13 3.47 -16.06 23.53
CA GLY A 13 4.23 -16.13 24.78
C GLY A 13 5.60 -16.79 24.61
N GLU A 14 5.75 -17.78 23.72
CA GLU A 14 7.06 -18.33 23.37
C GLU A 14 7.91 -17.30 22.64
N LEU A 15 7.30 -16.55 21.71
CA LEU A 15 7.98 -15.50 20.97
C LEU A 15 8.52 -14.42 21.90
N GLU A 16 7.69 -13.94 22.84
CA GLU A 16 8.06 -12.90 23.81
C GLU A 16 9.23 -13.32 24.71
N ARG A 17 9.34 -14.60 25.07
CA ARG A 17 10.41 -15.11 25.93
C ARG A 17 11.70 -15.41 25.19
N THR A 18 11.61 -15.75 23.90
CA THR A 18 12.75 -16.27 23.13
C THR A 18 13.34 -15.25 22.16
N MET A 19 12.58 -14.25 21.74
CA MET A 19 12.99 -13.27 20.74
C MET A 19 13.47 -11.97 21.39
N THR A 20 14.62 -11.48 20.95
CA THR A 20 15.13 -10.18 21.41
C THR A 20 14.38 -9.02 20.76
N ALA A 21 14.34 -7.86 21.43
CA ALA A 21 13.74 -6.65 20.86
C ALA A 21 14.42 -6.21 19.54
N HIS A 22 15.73 -6.44 19.42
CA HIS A 22 16.49 -6.13 18.21
C HIS A 22 16.05 -7.01 17.03
N GLU A 23 15.96 -8.32 17.24
CA GLU A 23 15.48 -9.26 16.22
C GLU A 23 14.03 -8.95 15.82
N PHE A 24 13.16 -8.67 16.80
CA PHE A 24 11.79 -8.26 16.53
C PHE A 24 11.71 -6.97 15.68
N ALA A 25 12.61 -6.01 15.90
CA ALA A 25 12.69 -4.80 15.09
C ALA A 25 13.11 -5.09 13.64
N GLN A 26 14.02 -6.05 13.43
CA GLN A 26 14.38 -6.50 12.07
C GLN A 26 13.18 -7.17 11.38
N TRP A 27 12.48 -8.06 12.07
CA TRP A 27 11.27 -8.69 11.51
C TRP A 27 10.18 -7.69 11.18
N ARG A 28 10.01 -6.65 12.00
CA ARG A 28 9.12 -5.53 11.70
C ARG A 28 9.55 -4.73 10.47
N ALA A 29 10.85 -4.56 10.24
CA ALA A 29 11.35 -3.90 9.04
C ALA A 29 11.08 -4.76 7.81
N TYR A 30 11.27 -6.08 7.93
CA TYR A 30 10.96 -7.03 6.88
C TYR A 30 9.46 -7.08 6.53
N ASP A 31 8.57 -7.09 7.53
CA ASP A 31 7.10 -7.07 7.33
C ASP A 31 6.60 -5.87 6.50
N ARG A 32 7.37 -4.76 6.45
CA ARG A 32 7.05 -3.61 5.59
C ARG A 32 7.42 -3.85 4.12
N LEU A 33 8.37 -4.72 3.85
CA LEU A 33 8.80 -5.10 2.51
C LEU A 33 7.98 -6.27 1.99
N ASP A 34 7.78 -7.27 2.83
CA ASP A 34 6.96 -8.45 2.55
C ASP A 34 6.03 -8.76 3.73
N PRO A 35 4.77 -8.29 3.69
CA PRO A 35 3.84 -8.43 4.80
C PRO A 35 3.56 -9.90 5.12
N PHE A 36 3.69 -10.26 6.39
CA PHE A 36 3.31 -11.59 6.85
C PHE A 36 1.79 -11.79 6.79
N GLY A 37 1.38 -13.00 6.40
CA GLY A 37 -0.02 -13.46 6.42
C GLY A 37 -0.70 -13.49 5.05
N GLY A 38 -2.03 -13.54 5.06
CA GLY A 38 -2.85 -13.75 3.85
C GLY A 38 -2.93 -12.56 2.90
N TYR A 39 -2.52 -11.36 3.33
CA TYR A 39 -2.75 -10.12 2.56
C TYR A 39 -2.13 -10.14 1.16
N ARG A 40 -0.95 -10.75 0.98
CA ARG A 40 -0.34 -10.93 -0.35
C ARG A 40 -1.21 -11.81 -1.26
N GLN A 41 -1.79 -12.87 -0.70
CA GLN A 41 -2.66 -13.78 -1.42
C GLN A 41 -4.02 -13.13 -1.73
N ASP A 42 -4.51 -12.29 -0.81
CA ASP A 42 -5.72 -11.48 -1.03
C ASP A 42 -5.51 -10.51 -2.20
N ILE A 43 -4.36 -9.81 -2.26
CA ILE A 43 -4.00 -8.94 -3.40
C ILE A 43 -3.92 -9.73 -4.70
N GLN A 44 -3.26 -10.89 -4.72
CA GLN A 44 -3.18 -11.72 -5.92
C GLN A 44 -4.57 -12.15 -6.39
N THR A 45 -5.44 -12.55 -5.46
CA THR A 45 -6.81 -12.93 -5.77
C THR A 45 -7.62 -11.74 -6.29
N ALA A 46 -7.46 -10.56 -5.69
CA ALA A 46 -8.11 -9.33 -6.13
C ALA A 46 -7.69 -8.97 -7.56
N HIS A 47 -6.41 -9.08 -7.92
CA HIS A 47 -5.94 -8.88 -9.30
C HIS A 47 -6.57 -9.86 -10.29
N LEU A 48 -6.67 -11.14 -9.93
CA LEU A 48 -7.30 -12.15 -10.79
C LEU A 48 -8.79 -11.87 -10.98
N LEU A 49 -9.50 -11.45 -9.92
CA LEU A 49 -10.91 -11.07 -9.99
C LEU A 49 -11.11 -9.80 -10.81
N TYR A 50 -10.28 -8.78 -10.61
CA TYR A 50 -10.30 -7.54 -11.38
C TYR A 50 -10.04 -7.81 -12.88
N ALA A 51 -9.09 -8.68 -13.22
CA ALA A 51 -8.85 -9.05 -14.61
C ALA A 51 -10.05 -9.77 -15.26
N LYS A 52 -10.91 -10.42 -14.47
CA LYS A 52 -12.07 -11.18 -14.94
C LYS A 52 -13.38 -10.37 -14.93
N LEU A 53 -13.57 -9.52 -13.93
CA LEU A 53 -14.82 -8.84 -13.59
C LEU A 53 -14.69 -7.31 -13.54
N GLY A 54 -13.49 -6.79 -13.68
CA GLY A 54 -13.21 -5.36 -13.64
C GLY A 54 -13.86 -4.61 -14.79
N ASN A 55 -14.23 -3.37 -14.52
CA ASN A 55 -14.81 -2.40 -15.43
C ASN A 55 -14.33 -0.99 -15.02
N ASP A 56 -14.78 0.05 -15.72
CA ASP A 56 -14.37 1.44 -15.45
C ASP A 56 -14.85 1.97 -14.09
N ASP A 57 -15.84 1.31 -13.47
CA ASP A 57 -16.44 1.75 -12.20
C ASP A 57 -15.72 1.17 -10.97
N ASN A 58 -15.00 0.07 -11.13
CA ASN A 58 -14.39 -0.67 -10.03
C ASN A 58 -12.87 -0.57 -10.03
N ASN A 59 -12.26 -0.66 -8.86
CA ASN A 59 -10.83 -0.75 -8.66
C ASN A 59 -10.46 -2.13 -8.08
N ILE A 60 -9.18 -2.51 -8.19
CA ILE A 60 -8.62 -3.71 -7.59
C ILE A 60 -8.89 -3.76 -6.08
N SER A 61 -8.90 -2.61 -5.39
CA SER A 61 -9.21 -2.51 -3.97
C SER A 61 -10.60 -3.04 -3.61
N ASP A 62 -11.58 -2.94 -4.52
CA ASP A 62 -12.96 -3.39 -4.27
C ASP A 62 -13.08 -4.91 -4.21
N PHE A 63 -12.06 -5.61 -4.72
CA PHE A 63 -11.97 -7.07 -4.69
C PHE A 63 -11.16 -7.60 -3.50
N LEU A 64 -10.66 -6.72 -2.62
CA LEU A 64 -9.95 -7.13 -1.41
C LEU A 64 -10.97 -7.50 -0.31
N PRO A 65 -10.80 -8.66 0.36
CA PRO A 65 -11.63 -9.02 1.53
C PRO A 65 -11.49 -8.04 2.69
N ILE A 66 -10.30 -7.45 2.86
CA ILE A 66 -10.00 -6.43 3.87
C ILE A 66 -9.24 -5.31 3.16
N ASP A 67 -9.91 -4.18 2.96
CA ASP A 67 -9.28 -2.97 2.44
C ASP A 67 -8.37 -2.35 3.52
N PRO A 68 -7.05 -2.15 3.27
CA PRO A 68 -6.16 -1.46 4.20
C PRO A 68 -6.50 0.01 4.42
N ASN A 69 -7.25 0.64 3.52
CA ASN A 69 -7.67 2.03 3.63
C ASN A 69 -9.13 2.20 3.18
N PRO A 70 -10.09 1.72 3.99
CA PRO A 70 -11.50 1.71 3.62
C PRO A 70 -11.98 3.14 3.41
N MET A 71 -12.41 3.43 2.19
CA MET A 71 -12.85 4.76 1.79
C MET A 71 -14.27 4.68 1.24
N THR A 72 -15.14 5.59 1.68
CA THR A 72 -16.47 5.73 1.07
C THR A 72 -16.33 6.35 -0.32
N ASP A 73 -17.31 6.12 -1.22
CA ASP A 73 -17.27 6.66 -2.59
C ASP A 73 -17.02 8.18 -2.63
N LYS A 74 -17.71 8.93 -1.75
CA LYS A 74 -17.52 10.38 -1.64
C LYS A 74 -16.11 10.78 -1.20
N MET A 75 -15.52 10.01 -0.28
CA MET A 75 -14.14 10.26 0.17
C MET A 75 -13.14 9.92 -0.94
N ARG A 76 -13.43 8.88 -1.72
CA ARG A 76 -12.61 8.45 -2.86
C ARG A 76 -12.58 9.50 -3.96
N GLU A 77 -13.74 10.03 -4.34
CA GLU A 77 -13.85 11.14 -5.29
C GLU A 77 -13.04 12.37 -4.83
N ALA A 78 -13.16 12.76 -3.55
CA ALA A 78 -12.41 13.87 -2.98
C ALA A 78 -10.89 13.61 -2.99
N TYR A 79 -10.47 12.38 -2.67
CA TYR A 79 -9.07 11.98 -2.73
C TYR A 79 -8.51 11.99 -4.16
N GLU A 80 -9.28 11.52 -5.14
CA GLU A 80 -8.89 11.54 -6.55
C GLU A 80 -8.77 12.98 -7.08
N ALA A 81 -9.70 13.86 -6.71
CA ALA A 81 -9.63 15.29 -7.05
C ALA A 81 -8.38 15.96 -6.49
N THR A 82 -8.10 15.78 -5.19
CA THR A 82 -6.89 16.34 -4.56
C THR A 82 -5.60 15.78 -5.16
N LYS A 83 -5.57 14.48 -5.51
CA LYS A 83 -4.42 13.87 -6.18
C LYS A 83 -4.24 14.43 -7.61
N ALA A 84 -5.32 14.70 -8.32
CA ALA A 84 -5.28 15.31 -9.66
C ALA A 84 -4.73 16.75 -9.61
N GLU A 85 -5.17 17.56 -8.63
CA GLU A 85 -4.64 18.91 -8.39
C GLU A 85 -3.13 18.87 -8.09
N GLN A 86 -2.69 17.97 -7.21
CA GLN A 86 -1.28 17.80 -6.89
C GLN A 86 -0.44 17.37 -8.11
N ALA A 87 -1.00 16.52 -8.98
CA ALA A 87 -0.31 16.10 -10.20
C ALA A 87 -0.17 17.25 -11.20
N LEU A 88 -1.23 18.07 -11.36
CA LEU A 88 -1.20 19.25 -12.21
C LEU A 88 -0.22 20.29 -11.70
N GLN A 89 -0.19 20.51 -10.38
CA GLN A 89 0.77 21.41 -9.74
C GLN A 89 2.21 20.97 -10.01
N LYS A 90 2.52 19.69 -9.85
CA LYS A 90 3.84 19.13 -10.18
C LYS A 90 4.19 19.28 -11.65
N GLN A 91 3.23 19.11 -12.56
CA GLN A 91 3.46 19.36 -14.00
C GLN A 91 3.76 20.84 -14.28
N SER A 92 3.01 21.76 -13.68
CA SER A 92 3.26 23.20 -13.82
C SER A 92 4.65 23.59 -13.32
N GLU A 93 5.05 23.07 -12.16
CA GLU A 93 6.39 23.29 -11.59
C GLU A 93 7.49 22.73 -12.51
N ALA A 94 7.32 21.51 -13.02
CA ALA A 94 8.25 20.91 -13.96
C ALA A 94 8.38 21.75 -15.24
N LEU A 95 7.26 22.24 -15.78
CA LEU A 95 7.24 23.11 -16.97
C LEU A 95 7.96 24.43 -16.71
N MET A 96 7.70 25.09 -15.58
CA MET A 96 8.40 26.33 -15.22
C MET A 96 9.92 26.11 -15.10
N CYS A 97 10.34 24.98 -14.54
CA CYS A 97 11.76 24.64 -14.44
C CYS A 97 12.42 24.38 -15.82
N MET A 98 11.65 23.90 -16.81
CA MET A 98 12.14 23.75 -18.18
C MET A 98 12.33 25.11 -18.88
N PHE A 99 11.38 26.03 -18.68
CA PHE A 99 11.48 27.39 -19.25
C PHE A 99 12.67 28.18 -18.67
N ASP A 100 12.87 28.17 -17.35
CA ASP A 100 14.01 28.84 -16.71
C ASP A 100 15.37 28.26 -17.16
N ARG A 101 15.40 26.98 -17.54
CA ARG A 101 16.60 26.34 -18.11
C ARG A 101 16.87 26.80 -19.55
N LEU A 102 15.84 27.08 -20.34
CA LEU A 102 15.98 27.58 -21.72
C LEU A 102 16.36 29.06 -21.77
N GLU A 103 15.94 29.87 -20.79
CA GLU A 103 16.34 31.29 -20.71
C GLU A 103 17.80 31.48 -20.28
N LYS A 104 18.43 30.47 -19.67
CA LYS A 104 19.83 30.51 -19.19
C LYS A 104 20.84 29.86 -20.16
N ALA A 105 20.38 29.34 -21.30
CA ALA A 105 21.23 28.74 -22.35
C ALA A 105 21.44 29.72 -23.51
#